data_AF-M4CK33-F1
#
_entry.id   AF-M4CK33-F1
#
_cell.length_a   1.000
_cell.length_b   1.000
_cell.length_c   1.000
_cell.angle_alpha   90.00
_cell.angle_beta   90.00
_cell.angle_gamma   90.00
#
_symmetry.space_group_name_H-M   'P 1'
#
loop_
_entity.id
_entity.type
_entity.pdbx_description
1 polymer ?
#
loop_
_entity_poly.entity_id
_entity_poly.type
_entity_poly.pdbx_seq_one_letter_code
_entity_poly.pdbx_strand_id
1 'polypeptide(L)'
;MGNRSKSSRKGKKAWRANISTEDIEDFFEKSTKDALSGGNLSAAPSEDLFHVDKSHDIPVKRKIEKHREKVLRCDSVLKKNPFVQVVSSSKPKSKISKKKTNVVESKTLKQAQKNVDDGSVMTDLWGDDDNNNGEHEKNPRKIWKMTSTIPAVEVDPAGCSYNPTAESHEDMLAEAVAQEMQKVYKNELGPEPVPLTIDGNNNIEDEAGLLSVCNRIINGKSAYFLGVDNGSEGEEEADAENESSEAGNNKLARTTKRVTRVVLNKRSRQKALRKMETKEKLKEKLSKEIDSLPKILKEIAKDDKEKQNKLIRKKIAKEEVLKIRPPRLGKHKYEAPPVQVLLTEEMTGSLRKLKACCTLARDRFKSLEKRGILVPSKNIRRN
;
A
#
# COMPACT_ATOMS: atom_id res chain seq x y z
N MET A 1 -23.59 42.37 1.40
CA MET A 1 -23.35 42.95 0.06
C MET A 1 -22.43 44.14 0.24
N GLY A 2 -21.14 43.98 -0.03
CA GLY A 2 -20.19 45.09 0.08
C GLY A 2 -20.45 46.07 -1.06
N ASN A 3 -20.57 47.37 -0.75
CA ASN A 3 -20.69 48.40 -1.78
C ASN A 3 -19.42 48.39 -2.64
N ARG A 4 -19.52 47.96 -3.91
CA ARG A 4 -18.43 48.06 -4.90
C ARG A 4 -17.92 49.51 -4.89
N SER A 5 -16.59 49.68 -4.85
CA SER A 5 -15.97 51.01 -4.82
C SER A 5 -16.42 51.82 -6.04
N LYS A 6 -16.86 53.07 -5.82
CA LYS A 6 -17.35 53.94 -6.90
C LYS A 6 -16.15 54.40 -7.73
N SER A 7 -15.84 53.69 -8.82
CA SER A 7 -14.82 54.11 -9.78
C SER A 7 -15.27 55.37 -10.54
N SER A 8 -14.29 56.22 -10.91
CA SER A 8 -14.55 57.50 -11.57
C SER A 8 -15.26 57.31 -12.91
N ARG A 9 -16.28 58.12 -13.17
CA ARG A 9 -17.12 58.07 -14.38
C ARG A 9 -16.89 59.29 -15.30
N LYS A 10 -15.77 60.01 -15.12
CA LYS A 10 -15.48 61.22 -15.89
C LYS A 10 -14.97 60.86 -17.28
N GLY A 11 -15.79 61.14 -18.30
CA GLY A 11 -15.47 60.93 -19.72
C GLY A 11 -16.07 59.64 -20.31
N LYS A 12 -16.31 59.65 -21.62
CA LYS A 12 -17.00 58.55 -22.34
C LYS A 12 -16.31 57.18 -22.19
N LYS A 13 -14.98 57.15 -22.15
CA LYS A 13 -14.20 55.90 -22.04
C LYS A 13 -14.36 55.25 -20.65
N ALA A 14 -14.31 56.06 -19.58
CA ALA A 14 -14.54 55.59 -18.22
C ALA A 14 -16.00 55.15 -18.01
N TRP A 15 -16.96 55.83 -18.66
CA TRP A 15 -18.37 55.45 -18.59
C TRP A 15 -18.63 54.05 -19.17
N ARG A 16 -18.03 53.72 -20.32
CA ARG A 16 -18.16 52.39 -20.93
C ARG A 16 -17.48 51.27 -20.15
N ALA A 17 -16.37 51.56 -19.48
CA ALA A 17 -15.61 50.54 -18.75
C ALA A 17 -16.15 50.28 -17.33
N ASN A 18 -16.77 51.27 -16.69
CA ASN A 18 -17.14 51.21 -15.27
C ASN A 18 -18.65 51.02 -15.02
N ILE A 19 -19.47 50.90 -16.07
CA ILE A 19 -20.87 50.48 -15.95
C ILE A 19 -20.91 49.00 -16.30
N SER A 20 -21.22 48.17 -15.30
CA SER A 20 -21.34 46.73 -15.51
C SER A 20 -22.62 46.45 -16.30
N THR A 21 -22.49 45.71 -17.41
CA THR A 21 -23.61 45.11 -18.15
C THR A 21 -23.95 43.71 -17.64
N GLU A 22 -23.22 43.20 -16.64
CA GLU A 22 -23.36 41.85 -16.09
C GLU A 22 -24.81 41.56 -15.67
N ASP A 23 -25.50 42.51 -15.03
CA ASP A 23 -26.88 42.31 -14.57
C ASP A 23 -27.87 42.11 -15.74
N ILE A 24 -27.60 42.76 -16.87
CA ILE A 24 -28.43 42.66 -18.08
C ILE A 24 -28.13 41.35 -18.80
N GLU A 25 -26.85 40.99 -18.92
CA GLU A 25 -26.41 39.72 -19.51
C GLU A 25 -26.92 38.52 -18.70
N ASP A 26 -26.84 38.58 -17.37
CA ASP A 26 -27.38 37.58 -16.45
C ASP A 26 -28.89 37.40 -16.61
N PHE A 27 -29.63 38.48 -16.86
CA PHE A 27 -31.07 38.41 -17.11
C PHE A 27 -31.38 37.72 -18.44
N PHE A 28 -30.63 38.03 -19.50
CA PHE A 28 -30.77 37.35 -20.80
C PHE A 28 -30.36 35.88 -20.74
N GLU A 29 -29.31 35.54 -19.99
CA GLU A 29 -28.93 34.15 -19.78
C GLU A 29 -29.96 33.35 -18.98
N LYS A 30 -30.52 33.95 -17.92
CA LYS A 30 -31.57 33.30 -17.12
C LYS A 30 -32.84 33.08 -17.94
N SER A 31 -33.28 34.11 -18.66
CA SER A 31 -34.47 34.00 -19.54
C SER A 31 -34.28 32.99 -20.67
N THR A 32 -33.10 32.89 -21.28
CA THR A 32 -32.83 31.86 -22.30
C THR A 32 -32.78 30.45 -21.70
N LYS A 33 -32.18 30.28 -20.51
CA LYS A 33 -32.20 29.00 -19.79
C LYS A 33 -33.62 28.59 -19.38
N ASP A 34 -34.42 29.53 -18.91
CA ASP A 34 -35.82 29.29 -18.53
C ASP A 34 -36.65 28.91 -19.77
N ALA A 35 -36.45 29.59 -20.91
CA ALA A 35 -37.14 29.24 -22.16
C ALA A 35 -36.78 27.83 -22.68
N LEU A 36 -35.51 27.42 -22.54
CA LEU A 36 -35.07 26.07 -22.91
C LEU A 36 -35.53 24.97 -21.94
N SER A 37 -35.69 25.30 -20.66
CA SER A 37 -36.06 24.35 -19.61
C SER A 37 -37.57 24.24 -19.35
N GLY A 38 -38.39 24.97 -20.12
CA GLY A 38 -39.85 24.85 -20.08
C GLY A 38 -40.55 25.91 -19.22
N GLY A 39 -39.87 27.00 -18.86
CA GLY A 39 -40.43 28.15 -18.14
C GLY A 39 -39.76 28.40 -16.78
N ASN A 40 -40.07 29.55 -16.18
CA ASN A 40 -39.53 29.93 -14.87
C ASN A 40 -40.18 29.09 -13.76
N LEU A 41 -39.40 28.19 -13.16
CA LEU A 41 -39.83 27.30 -12.07
C LEU A 41 -40.35 28.05 -10.84
N SER A 42 -39.94 29.31 -10.64
CA SER A 42 -40.41 30.12 -9.52
C SER A 42 -41.85 30.61 -9.69
N ALA A 43 -42.40 30.59 -10.90
CA ALA A 43 -43.76 31.02 -11.17
C ALA A 43 -44.77 29.84 -11.19
N ALA A 44 -44.29 28.60 -11.26
CA ALA A 44 -45.14 27.42 -11.25
C ALA A 44 -45.67 27.13 -9.83
N PRO A 45 -46.94 26.73 -9.66
CA PRO A 45 -47.47 26.34 -8.37
C PRO A 45 -46.73 25.11 -7.84
N SER A 46 -46.50 25.08 -6.53
CA SER A 46 -45.78 23.99 -5.87
C SER A 46 -46.45 22.62 -6.04
N GLU A 47 -47.76 22.60 -6.28
CA GLU A 47 -48.56 21.39 -6.47
C GLU A 47 -48.21 20.64 -7.77
N ASP A 48 -47.80 21.36 -8.81
CA ASP A 48 -47.37 20.76 -10.09
C ASP A 48 -45.91 20.29 -10.05
N LEU A 49 -45.08 20.96 -9.24
CA LEU A 49 -43.66 20.63 -9.10
C LEU A 49 -43.42 19.41 -8.19
N PHE A 50 -44.28 19.20 -7.19
CA PHE A 50 -44.05 18.21 -6.16
C PHE A 50 -45.27 17.32 -5.93
N HIS A 51 -45.15 16.04 -6.31
CA HIS A 51 -46.10 15.00 -5.91
C HIS A 51 -45.58 14.25 -4.67
N VAL A 52 -46.33 14.30 -3.57
CA VAL A 52 -46.02 13.52 -2.36
C VAL A 52 -46.68 12.14 -2.49
N ASP A 53 -45.92 11.20 -3.04
CA ASP A 53 -46.35 9.80 -3.18
C ASP A 53 -46.37 9.11 -1.80
N LYS A 54 -47.57 8.87 -1.27
CA LYS A 54 -47.81 8.20 0.02
C LYS A 54 -47.99 6.68 -0.13
N SER A 55 -47.93 6.15 -1.34
CA SER A 55 -48.14 4.72 -1.58
C SER A 55 -46.91 3.89 -1.19
N HIS A 56 -47.10 2.83 -0.40
CA HIS A 56 -46.05 1.90 -0.01
C HIS A 56 -46.01 0.67 -0.94
N ASP A 57 -46.03 0.92 -2.25
CA ASP A 57 -46.04 -0.14 -3.26
C ASP A 57 -44.63 -0.72 -3.47
N ILE A 58 -44.33 -1.75 -2.68
CA ILE A 58 -43.14 -2.60 -2.76
C ILE A 58 -42.83 -3.12 -4.18
N PRO A 59 -43.80 -3.49 -5.05
CA PRO A 59 -43.46 -3.95 -6.40
C PRO A 59 -42.98 -2.84 -7.33
N VAL A 60 -43.44 -1.60 -7.13
CA VAL A 60 -43.02 -0.43 -7.92
C VAL A 60 -41.61 -0.02 -7.50
N LYS A 61 -41.32 0.01 -6.19
CA LYS A 61 -39.96 0.25 -5.66
C LYS A 61 -38.94 -0.72 -6.24
N ARG A 62 -39.25 -2.03 -6.28
CA ARG A 62 -38.37 -3.04 -6.89
C ARG A 62 -38.16 -2.85 -8.39
N LYS A 63 -39.17 -2.37 -9.14
CA LYS A 63 -39.02 -2.06 -10.57
C LYS A 63 -38.10 -0.84 -10.75
N ILE A 64 -38.32 0.22 -9.97
CA ILE A 64 -37.50 1.44 -10.02
C ILE A 64 -36.05 1.14 -9.62
N GLU A 65 -35.82 0.38 -8.55
CA GLU A 65 -34.48 -0.03 -8.12
C GLU A 65 -33.77 -0.87 -9.19
N LYS A 66 -34.45 -1.84 -9.82
CA LYS A 66 -33.89 -2.60 -10.95
C LYS A 66 -33.51 -1.74 -12.15
N HIS A 67 -34.25 -0.66 -12.41
CA HIS A 67 -33.91 0.27 -13.48
C HIS A 67 -32.77 1.23 -13.09
N ARG A 68 -32.66 1.61 -11.81
CA ARG A 68 -31.54 2.42 -11.28
C ARG A 68 -30.23 1.63 -11.19
N GLU A 69 -30.30 0.32 -10.94
CA GLU A 69 -29.14 -0.58 -10.93
C GLU A 69 -28.56 -0.85 -12.33
N LYS A 70 -29.39 -0.73 -13.37
CA LYS A 70 -28.95 -0.82 -14.77
C LYS A 70 -28.17 0.43 -15.14
N VAL A 71 -26.85 0.27 -15.27
CA VAL A 71 -25.98 1.35 -15.71
C VAL A 71 -26.22 1.65 -17.18
N LEU A 72 -26.25 2.95 -17.53
CA LEU A 72 -26.47 3.45 -18.88
C LEU A 72 -25.43 2.86 -19.85
N ARG A 73 -25.81 2.74 -21.13
CA ARG A 73 -24.95 2.14 -22.17
C ARG A 73 -23.60 2.87 -22.29
N CYS A 74 -23.60 4.19 -22.27
CA CYS A 74 -22.39 5.02 -22.28
C CYS A 74 -21.47 4.71 -21.08
N ASP A 75 -22.04 4.63 -19.87
CA ASP A 75 -21.28 4.32 -18.66
C ASP A 75 -20.86 2.86 -18.57
N SER A 76 -21.59 1.95 -19.24
CA SER A 76 -21.25 0.52 -19.31
C SER A 76 -19.93 0.27 -20.03
N VAL A 77 -19.56 1.13 -20.98
CA VAL A 77 -18.28 1.06 -21.73
C VAL A 77 -17.09 1.41 -20.83
N LEU A 78 -17.31 2.21 -19.78
CA LEU A 78 -16.26 2.58 -18.81
C LEU A 78 -16.07 1.52 -17.71
N LYS A 79 -16.99 0.56 -17.57
CA LYS A 79 -16.84 -0.55 -16.62
C LYS A 79 -15.79 -1.54 -17.14
N LYS A 80 -14.97 -2.05 -16.22
CA LYS A 80 -13.93 -3.03 -16.53
C LYS A 80 -14.57 -4.33 -17.02
N ASN A 81 -14.15 -4.79 -18.20
CA ASN A 81 -14.59 -6.07 -18.74
C ASN A 81 -14.01 -7.22 -17.89
N PRO A 82 -14.84 -8.07 -17.25
CA PRO A 82 -14.35 -9.16 -16.41
C PRO A 82 -13.63 -10.27 -17.19
N PHE A 83 -13.81 -10.35 -18.51
CA PHE A 83 -13.21 -11.37 -19.37
C PHE A 83 -11.85 -10.99 -19.95
N VAL A 84 -11.41 -9.74 -19.77
CA VAL A 84 -10.11 -9.26 -20.27
C VAL A 84 -9.17 -9.11 -19.09
N GLN A 85 -8.11 -9.94 -19.04
CA GLN A 85 -7.04 -9.77 -18.08
C GLN A 85 -6.29 -8.46 -18.38
N VAL A 86 -6.21 -7.58 -17.39
CA VAL A 86 -5.44 -6.33 -17.51
C VAL A 86 -3.96 -6.65 -17.66
N VAL A 87 -3.39 -6.35 -18.83
CA VAL A 87 -1.95 -6.40 -19.06
C VAL A 87 -1.29 -5.37 -18.14
N SER A 88 -0.48 -5.87 -17.21
CA SER A 88 0.27 -5.03 -16.27
C SER A 88 1.26 -4.19 -17.08
N SER A 89 0.99 -2.89 -17.25
CA SER A 89 1.99 -1.99 -17.81
C SER A 89 3.26 -2.07 -16.95
N SER A 90 4.38 -2.25 -17.62
CA SER A 90 5.70 -2.48 -17.04
C SER A 90 6.12 -1.29 -16.16
N LYS A 91 5.75 -1.30 -14.86
CA LYS A 91 6.43 -0.65 -13.72
C LYS A 91 6.12 -1.41 -12.42
N PRO A 92 7.07 -1.47 -11.46
CA PRO A 92 7.12 -2.54 -10.47
C PRO A 92 6.11 -2.37 -9.33
N LYS A 93 5.64 -3.54 -8.87
CA LYS A 93 4.78 -3.85 -7.74
C LYS A 93 4.93 -2.91 -6.53
N SER A 94 3.95 -2.03 -6.30
CA SER A 94 3.58 -1.60 -4.95
C SER A 94 2.30 -2.35 -4.54
N LYS A 95 2.43 -3.19 -3.50
CA LYS A 95 1.32 -3.95 -2.94
C LYS A 95 0.37 -2.99 -2.21
N ILE A 96 -0.66 -2.49 -2.90
CA ILE A 96 -1.83 -1.90 -2.26
C ILE A 96 -2.90 -2.98 -2.20
N SER A 97 -3.05 -3.56 -1.01
CA SER A 97 -4.19 -4.38 -0.65
C SER A 97 -5.46 -3.54 -0.71
N LYS A 98 -6.29 -3.74 -1.74
CA LYS A 98 -7.65 -3.18 -1.78
C LYS A 98 -8.55 -4.01 -0.88
N LYS A 99 -8.67 -3.62 0.39
CA LYS A 99 -9.86 -3.92 1.19
C LYS A 99 -10.96 -2.94 0.75
N LYS A 100 -12.10 -3.47 0.31
CA LYS A 100 -13.33 -2.70 0.15
C LYS A 100 -13.92 -2.51 1.56
N THR A 101 -13.93 -1.28 2.06
CA THR A 101 -14.74 -0.87 3.21
C THR A 101 -15.70 0.20 2.71
N ASN A 102 -17.01 -0.08 2.80
CA ASN A 102 -18.05 0.92 2.68
C ASN A 102 -17.90 1.89 3.86
N VAL A 103 -17.56 3.14 3.59
CA VAL A 103 -17.60 4.23 4.57
C VAL A 103 -18.78 5.11 4.20
N VAL A 104 -19.75 5.14 5.10
CA VAL A 104 -20.87 6.07 5.12
C VAL A 104 -20.31 7.46 5.45
N GLU A 105 -20.49 8.42 4.54
CA GLU A 105 -20.15 9.83 4.77
C GLU A 105 -21.20 10.49 5.66
N SER A 106 -20.88 10.71 6.93
CA SER A 106 -21.58 11.70 7.78
C SER A 106 -20.79 13.01 7.75
N LYS A 107 -21.26 13.99 6.98
CA LYS A 107 -20.72 15.35 6.95
C LYS A 107 -21.30 16.16 8.12
N THR A 108 -20.48 16.40 9.15
CA THR A 108 -20.67 17.53 10.07
C THR A 108 -19.46 18.43 9.99
N LEU A 109 -19.67 19.67 9.55
CA LEU A 109 -18.66 20.72 9.48
C LEU A 109 -18.38 21.24 10.89
N LYS A 110 -17.12 21.12 11.36
CA LYS A 110 -16.62 21.90 12.49
C LYS A 110 -15.82 23.08 11.95
N GLN A 111 -16.34 24.29 12.22
CA GLN A 111 -15.65 25.56 12.05
C GLN A 111 -14.42 25.59 12.97
N ALA A 112 -13.24 25.85 12.41
CA ALA A 112 -12.05 26.17 13.18
C ALA A 112 -11.84 27.68 13.10
N GLN A 113 -11.90 28.33 14.27
CA GLN A 113 -11.60 29.74 14.47
C GLN A 113 -10.09 29.96 14.26
N LYS A 114 -9.76 30.99 13.50
CA LYS A 114 -8.40 31.44 13.20
C LYS A 114 -8.04 32.52 14.22
N ASN A 115 -7.17 32.21 15.18
CA ASN A 115 -6.56 33.24 16.01
C ASN A 115 -5.40 33.87 15.23
N VAL A 116 -5.41 35.20 15.23
CA VAL A 116 -4.35 36.11 14.82
C VAL A 116 -3.31 36.10 15.93
N ASP A 117 -2.03 36.00 15.60
CA ASP A 117 -0.97 36.51 16.46
C ASP A 117 0.15 37.09 15.58
N ASP A 118 0.53 38.30 15.99
CA ASP A 118 1.44 39.22 15.35
C ASP A 118 2.90 38.82 15.58
N GLY A 119 3.73 39.00 14.54
CA GLY A 119 5.17 38.72 14.61
C GLY A 119 5.89 39.26 13.37
N SER A 120 6.29 40.52 13.48
CA SER A 120 7.06 41.29 12.51
C SER A 120 8.32 40.58 12.00
N VAL A 121 8.45 40.42 10.68
CA VAL A 121 9.77 40.41 10.01
C VAL A 121 9.67 41.38 8.84
N MET A 122 10.34 42.52 9.02
CA MET A 122 10.48 43.59 8.05
C MET A 122 11.33 43.10 6.88
N THR A 123 10.77 43.09 5.67
CA THR A 123 11.57 43.01 4.44
C THR A 123 11.89 44.43 4.04
N ASP A 124 13.14 44.84 4.23
CA ASP A 124 13.67 46.04 3.62
C ASP A 124 13.93 45.76 2.13
N LEU A 125 13.17 46.46 1.29
CA LEU A 125 13.04 46.39 -0.16
C LEU A 125 13.59 47.69 -0.78
N TRP A 126 14.53 48.40 -0.14
CA TRP A 126 15.16 49.61 -0.72
C TRP A 126 16.32 49.30 -1.68
N GLY A 127 16.16 48.26 -2.51
CA GLY A 127 16.88 48.15 -3.77
C GLY A 127 15.95 48.58 -4.89
N ASP A 128 16.04 49.85 -5.30
CA ASP A 128 15.33 50.41 -6.44
C ASP A 128 15.55 49.56 -7.69
N ASP A 129 14.52 48.86 -8.15
CA ASP A 129 14.38 48.43 -9.54
C ASP A 129 12.89 48.44 -9.88
N ASP A 130 12.44 49.63 -10.27
CA ASP A 130 11.15 49.86 -10.88
C ASP A 130 11.02 49.07 -12.20
N ASN A 131 9.88 48.37 -12.33
CA ASN A 131 9.38 47.71 -13.54
C ASN A 131 10.03 46.38 -13.93
N ASN A 132 9.58 45.30 -13.29
CA ASN A 132 9.35 44.06 -14.05
C ASN A 132 8.15 43.29 -13.53
N ASN A 133 7.10 43.26 -14.36
CA ASN A 133 6.01 42.29 -14.28
C ASN A 133 6.60 40.90 -14.54
N GLY A 134 6.96 40.19 -13.46
CA GLY A 134 7.46 38.83 -13.49
C GLY A 134 6.63 37.93 -12.58
N GLU A 135 5.80 37.11 -13.19
CA GLU A 135 5.02 36.05 -12.56
C GLU A 135 5.90 35.13 -11.69
N HIS A 136 5.85 35.30 -10.37
CA HIS A 136 6.23 34.24 -9.43
C HIS A 136 5.06 33.93 -8.50
N GLU A 137 3.93 33.56 -9.12
CA GLU A 137 2.85 32.91 -8.41
C GLU A 137 3.29 31.54 -7.88
N LYS A 138 3.27 31.42 -6.55
CA LYS A 138 3.15 30.18 -5.79
C LYS A 138 4.25 29.16 -6.05
N ASN A 139 5.45 29.44 -5.56
CA ASN A 139 6.40 28.36 -5.25
C ASN A 139 5.68 27.35 -4.34
N PRO A 140 5.39 26.10 -4.79
CA PRO A 140 4.98 25.08 -3.86
C PRO A 140 6.22 24.82 -3.03
N ARG A 141 6.27 25.36 -1.81
CA ARG A 141 7.24 24.95 -0.81
C ARG A 141 6.98 23.45 -0.60
N LYS A 142 7.60 22.61 -1.42
CA LYS A 142 7.63 21.16 -1.22
C LYS A 142 8.32 21.02 0.11
N ILE A 143 7.53 20.85 1.15
CA ILE A 143 8.01 20.73 2.53
C ILE A 143 9.02 19.59 2.52
N TRP A 144 10.29 19.92 2.77
CA TRP A 144 11.38 18.96 2.89
C TRP A 144 11.12 18.13 4.14
N LYS A 145 10.32 17.07 3.99
CA LYS A 145 10.24 16.04 5.03
C LYS A 145 11.63 15.44 5.12
N MET A 146 12.23 15.53 6.30
CA MET A 146 13.52 14.90 6.60
C MET A 146 13.44 13.43 6.20
N THR A 147 14.39 12.99 5.38
CA THR A 147 14.36 11.68 4.73
C THR A 147 14.69 10.53 5.68
N SER A 148 15.32 10.81 6.82
CA SER A 148 15.69 9.84 7.84
C SER A 148 15.37 10.34 9.25
N THR A 149 15.17 9.38 10.16
CA THR A 149 14.95 9.61 11.60
C THR A 149 16.27 9.69 12.38
N ILE A 150 17.39 9.44 11.71
CA ILE A 150 18.73 9.36 12.30
C ILE A 150 19.22 10.78 12.64
N PRO A 151 19.78 11.02 13.85
CA PRO A 151 20.28 12.33 14.23
C PRO A 151 21.44 12.76 13.32
N ALA A 152 21.61 14.08 13.16
CA ALA A 152 22.68 14.65 12.31
C ALA A 152 24.09 14.39 12.87
N VAL A 153 24.20 14.40 14.19
CA VAL A 153 25.43 14.12 14.92
C VAL A 153 25.13 12.95 15.85
N GLU A 154 25.87 11.86 15.66
CA GLU A 154 25.82 10.71 16.55
C GLU A 154 26.86 10.93 17.65
N VAL A 155 26.50 10.59 18.88
CA VAL A 155 27.40 10.68 20.02
C VAL A 155 28.13 9.35 20.11
N ASP A 156 29.45 9.39 20.06
CA ASP A 156 30.27 8.21 20.24
C ASP A 156 30.18 7.68 21.68
N PRO A 157 30.32 6.36 21.87
CA PRO A 157 30.30 5.75 23.19
C PRO A 157 31.51 6.17 24.04
N ALA A 158 31.37 6.11 25.37
CA ALA A 158 32.37 6.59 26.33
C ALA A 158 33.74 5.90 26.18
N GLY A 159 33.78 4.65 25.70
CA GLY A 159 35.00 3.89 25.42
C GLY A 159 35.89 4.47 24.32
N CYS A 160 35.34 5.29 23.43
CA CYS A 160 36.09 6.01 22.39
C CYS A 160 36.68 7.34 22.90
N SER A 161 36.37 7.72 24.15
CA SER A 161 36.92 8.95 24.71
C SER A 161 38.43 8.84 24.90
N TYR A 162 39.06 10.00 25.10
CA TYR A 162 40.50 10.09 25.29
C TYR A 162 40.99 9.39 26.59
N ASN A 163 40.19 9.42 27.64
CA ASN A 163 40.49 8.81 28.93
C ASN A 163 39.27 8.01 29.42
N PRO A 164 38.98 6.86 28.78
CA PRO A 164 37.82 6.05 29.09
C PRO A 164 38.01 5.26 30.39
N THR A 165 36.91 4.79 30.98
CA THR A 165 36.99 3.76 32.03
C THR A 165 37.45 2.44 31.41
N ALA A 166 38.19 1.62 32.16
CA ALA A 166 38.75 0.35 31.65
C ALA A 166 37.66 -0.54 31.04
N GLU A 167 36.53 -0.73 31.74
CA GLU A 167 35.39 -1.52 31.26
C GLU A 167 34.85 -1.00 29.92
N SER A 168 34.59 0.31 29.84
CA SER A 168 34.08 0.92 28.60
C SER A 168 35.06 0.83 27.42
N HIS A 169 36.37 0.83 27.71
CA HIS A 169 37.43 0.73 26.71
C HIS A 169 37.52 -0.69 26.16
N GLU A 170 37.51 -1.68 27.06
CA GLU A 170 37.49 -3.10 26.71
C GLU A 170 36.27 -3.47 25.88
N ASP A 171 35.08 -2.99 26.25
CA ASP A 171 33.84 -3.19 25.48
C ASP A 171 33.97 -2.67 24.04
N MET A 172 34.58 -1.50 23.88
CA MET A 172 34.74 -0.87 22.57
C MET A 172 35.82 -1.56 21.72
N LEU A 173 36.92 -1.97 22.35
CA LEU A 173 37.93 -2.80 21.69
C LEU A 173 37.32 -4.14 21.24
N ALA A 174 36.50 -4.76 22.08
CA ALA A 174 35.79 -6.00 21.73
C ALA A 174 34.87 -5.81 20.52
N GLU A 175 34.14 -4.69 20.45
CA GLU A 175 33.34 -4.36 19.27
C GLU A 175 34.19 -4.18 18.00
N ALA A 176 35.30 -3.44 18.09
CA ALA A 176 36.21 -3.23 16.97
C ALA A 176 36.81 -4.57 16.48
N VAL A 177 37.26 -5.42 17.40
CA VAL A 177 37.77 -6.77 17.09
C VAL A 177 36.68 -7.61 16.43
N ALA A 178 35.45 -7.59 16.95
CA ALA A 178 34.34 -8.32 16.35
C ALA A 178 34.06 -7.89 14.90
N GLN A 179 34.15 -6.59 14.59
CA GLN A 179 33.98 -6.08 13.23
C GLN A 179 35.08 -6.57 12.27
N GLU A 180 36.34 -6.61 12.72
CA GLU A 180 37.43 -7.14 11.90
C GLU A 180 37.31 -8.66 11.72
N MET A 181 37.02 -9.41 12.78
CA MET A 181 36.79 -10.86 12.70
C MET A 181 35.62 -11.20 11.75
N GLN A 182 34.55 -10.41 11.75
CA GLN A 182 33.46 -10.58 10.78
C GLN A 182 33.92 -10.42 9.33
N LYS A 183 34.87 -9.52 9.04
CA LYS A 183 35.44 -9.38 7.70
C LYS A 183 36.31 -10.59 7.35
N VAL A 184 37.10 -11.07 8.30
CA VAL A 184 37.93 -12.28 8.14
C VAL A 184 37.04 -13.49 7.84
N TYR A 185 36.04 -13.77 8.68
CA TYR A 185 35.11 -14.87 8.46
C TYR A 185 34.36 -14.76 7.14
N LYS A 186 33.96 -13.55 6.74
CA LYS A 186 33.30 -13.34 5.44
C LYS A 186 34.22 -13.68 4.26
N ASN A 187 35.52 -13.44 4.39
CA ASN A 187 36.49 -13.78 3.36
C ASN A 187 36.77 -15.29 3.35
N GLU A 188 36.88 -15.93 4.51
CA GLU A 188 37.18 -17.36 4.66
C GLU A 188 36.00 -18.27 4.29
N LEU A 189 34.79 -17.97 4.77
CA LEU A 189 33.56 -18.69 4.42
C LEU A 189 33.00 -18.27 3.05
N GLY A 190 33.52 -17.17 2.49
CA GLY A 190 33.11 -16.68 1.19
C GLY A 190 33.44 -17.70 0.10
N PRO A 191 32.60 -17.83 -0.95
CA PRO A 191 33.01 -18.61 -2.10
C PRO A 191 34.27 -17.99 -2.70
N GLU A 192 35.28 -18.81 -2.95
CA GLU A 192 36.47 -18.37 -3.66
C GLU A 192 36.07 -17.73 -5.00
N PRO A 193 36.61 -16.55 -5.35
CA PRO A 193 36.30 -15.92 -6.61
C PRO A 193 36.75 -16.85 -7.75
N VAL A 194 35.88 -17.05 -8.75
CA VAL A 194 36.23 -17.81 -9.95
C VAL A 194 37.48 -17.14 -10.55
N PRO A 195 38.58 -17.89 -10.78
CA PRO A 195 39.79 -17.32 -11.36
C PRO A 195 39.45 -16.66 -12.70
N LEU A 196 39.91 -15.42 -12.89
CA LEU A 196 39.62 -14.63 -14.10
C LEU A 196 40.38 -15.16 -15.32
N THR A 197 41.55 -15.75 -15.09
CA THR A 197 42.37 -16.41 -16.09
C THR A 197 42.60 -17.85 -15.64
N ILE A 198 42.17 -18.79 -16.48
CA ILE A 198 42.65 -20.17 -16.42
C ILE A 198 43.90 -20.16 -17.28
N ASP A 199 45.07 -20.33 -16.68
CA ASP A 199 46.31 -20.42 -17.45
C ASP A 199 46.25 -21.66 -18.35
N GLY A 200 46.04 -21.44 -19.64
CA GLY A 200 45.96 -22.50 -20.67
C GLY A 200 47.30 -23.16 -21.00
N ASN A 201 48.34 -22.91 -20.21
CA ASN A 201 49.71 -23.36 -20.47
C ASN A 201 50.19 -24.40 -19.46
N ASN A 202 49.31 -25.30 -19.04
CA ASN A 202 49.75 -26.64 -18.69
C ASN A 202 49.44 -27.50 -19.90
N ASN A 203 50.46 -28.06 -20.54
CA ASN A 203 50.32 -29.13 -21.52
C ASN A 203 49.52 -30.27 -20.86
N ILE A 204 48.21 -30.26 -21.03
CA ILE A 204 47.30 -31.32 -20.60
C ILE A 204 46.90 -32.00 -21.91
N GLU A 205 47.73 -32.95 -22.33
CA GLU A 205 47.37 -33.94 -23.35
C GLU A 205 46.33 -34.94 -22.80
N ASP A 206 45.98 -34.84 -21.51
CA ASP A 206 44.99 -35.70 -20.86
C ASP A 206 43.61 -35.03 -20.87
N GLU A 207 42.78 -35.33 -21.88
CA GLU A 207 41.37 -34.93 -21.98
C GLU A 207 40.53 -35.25 -20.71
N ALA A 208 41.03 -36.15 -19.84
CA ALA A 208 40.44 -36.51 -18.56
C ALA A 208 40.43 -35.37 -17.52
N GLY A 209 41.39 -34.44 -17.55
CA GLY A 209 41.47 -33.33 -16.59
C GLY A 209 40.44 -32.23 -16.85
N LEU A 210 40.21 -31.93 -18.14
CA LEU A 210 39.26 -30.91 -18.58
C LEU A 210 37.81 -31.34 -18.29
N LEU A 211 37.51 -32.63 -18.47
CA LEU A 211 36.19 -33.21 -18.18
C LEU A 211 35.89 -33.21 -16.67
N SER A 212 36.90 -33.38 -15.82
CA SER A 212 36.77 -33.31 -14.34
C SER A 212 36.40 -31.90 -13.84
N VAL A 213 37.05 -30.87 -14.39
CA VAL A 213 36.76 -29.46 -14.06
C VAL A 213 35.36 -29.05 -14.56
N CYS A 214 35.00 -29.47 -15.77
CA CYS A 214 33.67 -29.24 -16.33
C CYS A 214 32.56 -30.00 -15.57
N ASN A 215 32.78 -31.26 -15.17
CA ASN A 215 31.82 -32.03 -14.38
C ASN A 215 31.59 -31.46 -12.97
N ARG A 216 32.61 -30.86 -12.34
CA ARG A 216 32.44 -30.14 -11.06
C ARG A 216 31.55 -28.90 -11.20
N ILE A 217 31.62 -28.19 -12.33
CA ILE A 217 30.77 -27.03 -12.64
C ILE A 217 29.33 -27.45 -12.95
N ILE A 218 29.13 -28.61 -13.58
CA ILE A 218 27.80 -29.15 -13.93
C ILE A 218 27.10 -29.71 -12.69
N ASN A 219 27.79 -30.48 -11.85
CA ASN A 219 27.22 -31.06 -10.62
C ASN A 219 26.91 -30.01 -9.54
N GLY A 220 27.59 -28.85 -9.53
CA GLY A 220 27.27 -27.74 -8.63
C GLY A 220 25.99 -26.97 -8.99
N LYS A 221 25.46 -27.15 -10.21
CA LYS A 221 24.25 -26.47 -10.70
C LYS A 221 23.02 -27.37 -10.79
N SER A 222 23.16 -28.69 -10.69
CA SER A 222 22.03 -29.63 -10.75
C SER A 222 21.32 -29.85 -9.40
N ALA A 223 21.83 -29.31 -8.28
CA ALA A 223 21.26 -29.54 -6.94
C ALA A 223 20.07 -28.61 -6.56
N TYR A 224 19.65 -27.68 -7.42
CA TYR A 224 18.55 -26.75 -7.14
C TYR A 224 17.40 -26.82 -8.15
N PHE A 225 17.18 -27.98 -8.77
CA PHE A 225 15.88 -28.30 -9.33
C PHE A 225 15.13 -29.10 -8.27
N LEU A 226 14.41 -28.39 -7.38
CA LEU A 226 13.35 -29.02 -6.60
C LEU A 226 12.41 -29.66 -7.61
N GLY A 227 12.41 -30.99 -7.65
CA GLY A 227 11.44 -31.77 -8.39
C GLY A 227 10.05 -31.31 -7.98
N VAL A 228 9.40 -30.56 -8.86
CA VAL A 228 7.94 -30.57 -8.91
C VAL A 228 7.60 -31.95 -9.42
N ASP A 229 7.40 -32.84 -8.46
CA ASP A 229 6.90 -34.18 -8.68
C ASP A 229 5.61 -34.07 -9.49
N ASN A 230 5.70 -34.58 -10.71
CA ASN A 230 4.57 -34.74 -11.60
C ASN A 230 3.81 -35.97 -11.11
N GLY A 231 3.03 -35.79 -10.05
CA GLY A 231 2.06 -36.77 -9.57
C GLY A 231 0.90 -36.90 -10.54
N SER A 232 1.16 -37.56 -11.66
CA SER A 232 0.17 -38.25 -12.49
C SER A 232 0.01 -39.65 -11.92
N GLU A 233 -1.19 -39.94 -11.46
CA GLU A 233 -1.83 -41.24 -11.14
C GLU A 233 -2.79 -40.91 -9.98
N GLY A 234 -4.09 -41.12 -10.04
CA GLY A 234 -4.85 -42.13 -10.76
C GLY A 234 -5.95 -42.55 -9.76
N GLU A 235 -7.16 -42.79 -10.28
CA GLU A 235 -8.25 -43.49 -9.60
C GLU A 235 -9.00 -42.66 -8.53
N GLU A 236 -10.20 -42.16 -8.83
CA GLU A 236 -11.46 -42.94 -8.79
C GLU A 236 -11.58 -43.79 -7.51
N GLU A 237 -12.14 -43.19 -6.45
CA GLU A 237 -13.43 -43.61 -5.86
C GLU A 237 -13.59 -43.06 -4.44
N ALA A 238 -14.76 -42.48 -4.18
CA ALA A 238 -15.51 -42.69 -2.94
C ALA A 238 -16.98 -42.44 -3.26
N ASP A 239 -17.60 -43.53 -3.65
CA ASP A 239 -19.02 -43.79 -3.84
C ASP A 239 -19.94 -43.35 -2.70
N ALA A 240 -21.17 -43.01 -3.11
CA ALA A 240 -22.45 -43.59 -2.64
C ALA A 240 -23.60 -42.66 -3.14
N GLU A 241 -24.47 -43.00 -4.09
CA GLU A 241 -24.84 -44.28 -4.70
C GLU A 241 -25.40 -43.98 -6.10
N ASN A 242 -24.83 -44.59 -7.14
CA ASN A 242 -25.54 -44.87 -8.38
C ASN A 242 -25.18 -46.29 -8.82
N GLU A 243 -25.87 -47.28 -8.27
CA GLU A 243 -25.74 -48.66 -8.71
C GLU A 243 -26.39 -48.87 -10.08
N SER A 244 -25.55 -49.11 -11.07
CA SER A 244 -25.82 -49.91 -12.26
C SER A 244 -24.46 -50.54 -12.61
N SER A 245 -24.24 -51.84 -12.74
CA SER A 245 -25.08 -53.01 -13.02
C SER A 245 -24.15 -54.23 -12.97
N GLU A 246 -24.61 -55.42 -12.56
CA GLU A 246 -24.54 -56.66 -13.36
C GLU A 246 -25.07 -57.85 -12.52
N ALA A 247 -26.33 -58.23 -12.72
CA ALA A 247 -26.82 -59.56 -12.37
C ALA A 247 -27.93 -59.95 -13.34
N GLY A 248 -27.62 -60.91 -14.21
CA GLY A 248 -28.54 -61.90 -14.77
C GLY A 248 -29.88 -61.41 -15.32
N ASN A 249 -30.01 -61.49 -16.65
CA ASN A 249 -31.20 -61.98 -17.36
C ASN A 249 -32.46 -62.13 -16.50
N ASN A 250 -33.27 -61.06 -16.45
CA ASN A 250 -34.74 -61.09 -16.54
C ASN A 250 -35.26 -59.65 -16.36
N LYS A 251 -35.40 -58.93 -17.47
CA LYS A 251 -36.28 -57.75 -17.53
C LYS A 251 -37.73 -58.21 -17.39
N LEU A 252 -38.13 -58.62 -16.18
CA LEU A 252 -39.53 -58.60 -15.79
C LEU A 252 -39.89 -57.12 -15.73
N ALA A 253 -40.50 -56.61 -16.82
CA ALA A 253 -41.21 -55.35 -16.79
C ALA A 253 -42.20 -55.42 -15.62
N ARG A 254 -41.85 -54.81 -14.49
CA ARG A 254 -42.78 -54.67 -13.36
C ARG A 254 -43.89 -53.77 -13.88
N THR A 255 -45.00 -54.35 -14.29
CA THR A 255 -46.25 -53.64 -14.51
C THR A 255 -46.51 -52.87 -13.22
N THR A 256 -46.26 -51.55 -13.25
CA THR A 256 -46.52 -50.72 -12.09
C THR A 256 -48.03 -50.73 -11.91
N LYS A 257 -48.50 -51.41 -10.85
CA LYS A 257 -49.92 -51.47 -10.53
C LYS A 257 -50.42 -50.03 -10.45
N ARG A 258 -51.45 -49.70 -11.23
CA ARG A 258 -52.01 -48.34 -11.33
C ARG A 258 -52.40 -47.89 -9.93
N VAL A 259 -51.67 -46.92 -9.40
CA VAL A 259 -51.85 -46.43 -8.03
C VAL A 259 -53.23 -45.78 -7.93
N THR A 260 -54.04 -46.22 -6.97
CA THR A 260 -55.38 -45.67 -6.78
C THR A 260 -55.32 -44.22 -6.29
N ARG A 261 -56.35 -43.41 -6.60
CA ARG A 261 -56.45 -42.00 -6.20
C ARG A 261 -56.27 -41.80 -4.69
N VAL A 262 -56.69 -42.78 -3.89
CA VAL A 262 -56.55 -42.81 -2.43
C VAL A 262 -55.07 -42.89 -2.00
N VAL A 263 -54.27 -43.73 -2.65
CA VAL A 263 -52.84 -43.88 -2.35
C VAL A 263 -52.06 -42.62 -2.75
N LEU A 264 -52.44 -41.95 -3.85
CA LEU A 264 -51.88 -40.64 -4.22
C LEU A 264 -52.18 -39.56 -3.17
N ASN A 265 -53.42 -39.51 -2.67
CA ASN A 265 -53.81 -38.57 -1.60
C ASN A 265 -53.12 -38.88 -0.26
N LYS A 266 -52.91 -40.17 0.07
CA LYS A 266 -52.14 -40.56 1.26
C LYS A 266 -50.67 -40.13 1.14
N ARG A 267 -50.06 -40.30 -0.04
CA ARG A 267 -48.67 -39.87 -0.32
C ARG A 267 -48.53 -38.36 -0.33
N SER A 268 -49.53 -37.62 -0.84
CA SER A 268 -49.50 -36.14 -0.82
C SER A 268 -49.59 -35.59 0.61
N ARG A 269 -50.44 -36.19 1.47
CA ARG A 269 -50.52 -35.86 2.91
C ARG A 269 -49.20 -36.14 3.63
N GLN A 270 -48.59 -37.31 3.43
CA GLN A 270 -47.28 -37.63 4.03
C GLN A 270 -46.16 -36.72 3.52
N LYS A 271 -46.18 -36.35 2.22
CA LYS A 271 -45.24 -35.37 1.65
C LYS A 271 -45.44 -33.98 2.26
N ALA A 272 -46.67 -33.58 2.55
CA ALA A 272 -46.96 -32.31 3.22
C ALA A 272 -46.47 -32.31 4.68
N LEU A 273 -46.69 -33.38 5.43
CA LEU A 273 -46.18 -33.53 6.80
C LEU A 273 -44.64 -33.47 6.84
N ARG A 274 -43.97 -34.25 5.99
CA ARG A 274 -42.51 -34.20 5.85
C ARG A 274 -42.00 -32.79 5.51
N LYS A 275 -42.71 -32.04 4.67
CA LYS A 275 -42.36 -30.64 4.36
C LYS A 275 -42.56 -29.69 5.53
N MET A 276 -43.50 -29.96 6.43
CA MET A 276 -43.72 -29.15 7.63
C MET A 276 -42.64 -29.44 8.67
N GLU A 277 -42.34 -30.72 8.91
CA GLU A 277 -41.25 -31.14 9.79
C GLU A 277 -39.89 -30.59 9.34
N THR A 278 -39.61 -30.59 8.02
CA THR A 278 -38.36 -29.99 7.53
C THR A 278 -38.35 -28.48 7.73
N LYS A 279 -39.47 -27.78 7.57
CA LYS A 279 -39.56 -26.34 7.84
C LYS A 279 -39.38 -26.01 9.32
N GLU A 280 -39.92 -26.83 10.22
CA GLU A 280 -39.73 -26.67 11.67
C GLU A 280 -38.27 -26.89 12.06
N LYS A 281 -37.65 -27.97 11.56
CA LYS A 281 -36.21 -28.21 11.74
C LYS A 281 -35.35 -27.06 11.18
N LEU A 282 -35.75 -26.46 10.05
CA LEU A 282 -35.07 -25.28 9.50
C LEU A 282 -35.23 -24.05 10.41
N LYS A 283 -36.42 -23.79 10.95
CA LYS A 283 -36.65 -22.68 11.90
C LYS A 283 -35.83 -22.86 13.18
N GLU A 284 -35.77 -24.07 13.71
CA GLU A 284 -34.95 -24.39 14.88
C GLU A 284 -33.45 -24.16 14.61
N LYS A 285 -32.96 -24.57 13.44
CA LYS A 285 -31.57 -24.28 13.02
C LYS A 285 -31.31 -22.78 12.96
N LEU A 286 -32.20 -22.00 12.33
CA LEU A 286 -32.08 -20.54 12.26
C LEU A 286 -32.10 -19.89 13.66
N SER A 287 -32.96 -20.34 14.57
CA SER A 287 -32.97 -19.82 15.95
C SER A 287 -31.64 -20.09 16.67
N LYS A 288 -31.08 -21.30 16.52
CA LYS A 288 -29.78 -21.65 17.10
C LYS A 288 -28.63 -20.82 16.53
N GLU A 289 -28.67 -20.52 15.23
CA GLU A 289 -27.70 -19.62 14.59
C GLU A 289 -27.82 -18.19 15.13
N ILE A 290 -29.05 -17.67 15.28
CA ILE A 290 -29.32 -16.34 15.84
C ILE A 290 -28.79 -16.23 17.28
N ASP A 291 -29.04 -17.24 18.11
CA ASP A 291 -28.57 -17.29 19.50
C ASP A 291 -27.03 -17.37 19.60
N SER A 292 -26.37 -17.87 18.56
CA SER A 292 -24.91 -17.93 18.50
C SER A 292 -24.24 -16.61 18.09
N LEU A 293 -24.99 -15.66 17.49
CA LEU A 293 -24.46 -14.40 16.98
C LEU A 293 -23.65 -13.59 18.01
N PRO A 294 -24.05 -13.46 19.29
CA PRO A 294 -23.27 -12.71 20.27
C PRO A 294 -21.89 -13.34 20.54
N LYS A 295 -21.77 -14.67 20.45
CA LYS A 295 -20.48 -15.36 20.59
C LYS A 295 -19.59 -15.06 19.39
N ILE A 296 -20.15 -15.14 18.18
CA ILE A 296 -19.47 -14.82 16.92
C ILE A 296 -19.00 -13.35 16.92
N LEU A 297 -19.83 -12.41 17.38
CA LEU A 297 -19.44 -10.99 17.47
C LEU A 297 -18.29 -10.76 18.47
N LYS A 298 -18.31 -11.46 19.61
CA LYS A 298 -17.20 -11.40 20.58
C LYS A 298 -15.90 -11.96 20.00
N GLU A 299 -15.99 -13.05 19.24
CA GLU A 299 -14.86 -13.65 18.53
C GLU A 299 -14.30 -12.70 17.46
N ILE A 300 -15.15 -12.14 16.60
CA ILE A 300 -14.75 -11.13 15.60
C ILE A 300 -14.06 -9.93 16.27
N ALA A 301 -14.60 -9.44 17.39
CA ALA A 301 -14.01 -8.33 18.12
C ALA A 301 -12.63 -8.69 18.72
N LYS A 302 -12.43 -9.93 19.17
CA LYS A 302 -11.14 -10.43 19.64
C LYS A 302 -10.14 -10.52 18.48
N ASP A 303 -10.55 -11.11 17.36
CA ASP A 303 -9.75 -11.22 16.14
C ASP A 303 -9.32 -9.85 15.60
N ASP A 304 -10.22 -8.87 15.61
CA ASP A 304 -9.92 -7.53 15.14
C ASP A 304 -8.94 -6.81 16.07
N LYS A 305 -9.05 -6.99 17.39
CA LYS A 305 -8.04 -6.52 18.36
C LYS A 305 -6.68 -7.18 18.11
N GLU A 306 -6.64 -8.48 17.88
CA GLU A 306 -5.39 -9.19 17.59
C GLU A 306 -4.76 -8.73 16.26
N LYS A 307 -5.56 -8.54 15.21
CA LYS A 307 -5.12 -7.96 13.94
C LYS A 307 -4.57 -6.55 14.13
N GLN A 308 -5.24 -5.70 14.92
CA GLN A 308 -4.77 -4.35 15.24
C GLN A 308 -3.43 -4.40 15.99
N ASN A 309 -3.31 -5.21 17.04
CA ASN A 309 -2.08 -5.40 17.79
C ASN A 309 -0.93 -5.87 16.88
N LYS A 310 -1.19 -6.81 15.97
CA LYS A 310 -0.21 -7.27 14.97
C LYS A 310 0.23 -6.14 14.02
N LEU A 311 -0.69 -5.27 13.61
CA LEU A 311 -0.36 -4.10 12.79
C LEU A 311 0.47 -3.07 13.57
N ILE A 312 0.12 -2.82 14.83
CA ILE A 312 0.86 -1.91 15.72
C ILE A 312 2.29 -2.43 15.93
N ARG A 313 2.47 -3.71 16.29
CA ARG A 313 3.79 -4.35 16.42
C ARG A 313 4.63 -4.22 15.15
N LYS A 314 4.02 -4.42 13.97
CA LYS A 314 4.70 -4.24 12.69
C LYS A 314 5.10 -2.79 12.40
N LYS A 315 4.32 -1.81 12.86
CA LYS A 315 4.66 -0.38 12.73
C LYS A 315 5.81 -0.02 13.64
N ILE A 316 5.73 -0.40 14.92
CA ILE A 316 6.79 -0.18 15.92
C ILE A 316 8.11 -0.79 15.45
N ALA A 317 8.11 -2.07 15.05
CA ALA A 317 9.32 -2.74 14.56
C ALA A 317 9.92 -2.04 13.31
N LYS A 318 9.07 -1.49 12.42
CA LYS A 318 9.56 -0.71 11.28
C LYS A 318 10.16 0.62 11.72
N GLU A 319 9.53 1.31 12.66
CA GLU A 319 10.01 2.60 13.19
C GLU A 319 11.35 2.42 13.93
N GLU A 320 11.50 1.37 14.73
CA GLU A 320 12.77 1.01 15.39
C GLU A 320 13.88 0.72 14.37
N VAL A 321 13.56 -0.07 13.32
CA VAL A 321 14.52 -0.34 12.25
C VAL A 321 14.88 0.95 11.50
N LEU A 322 13.94 1.85 11.24
CA LEU A 322 14.21 3.12 10.53
C LEU A 322 15.05 4.11 11.35
N LYS A 323 15.02 4.03 12.68
CA LYS A 323 15.89 4.83 13.56
C LYS A 323 17.37 4.44 13.47
N ILE A 324 17.66 3.17 13.20
CA ILE A 324 19.02 2.62 13.21
C ILE A 324 19.55 2.43 11.78
N ARG A 325 18.69 1.93 10.88
CA ARG A 325 19.08 1.47 9.56
C ARG A 325 19.08 2.62 8.55
N PRO A 326 20.21 2.89 7.87
CA PRO A 326 20.27 3.89 6.82
C PRO A 326 19.40 3.48 5.61
N PRO A 327 18.75 4.45 4.93
CA PRO A 327 17.94 4.18 3.74
C PRO A 327 18.82 3.78 2.55
N ARG A 328 18.33 2.87 1.71
CA ARG A 328 19.00 2.47 0.48
C ARG A 328 18.55 3.35 -0.68
N LEU A 329 19.35 4.36 -1.00
CA LEU A 329 19.07 5.30 -2.10
C LEU A 329 19.60 4.84 -3.46
N GLY A 330 20.63 3.98 -3.50
CA GLY A 330 21.32 3.58 -4.73
C GLY A 330 21.74 2.11 -4.79
N LYS A 331 22.62 1.80 -5.75
CA LYS A 331 23.17 0.46 -5.97
C LYS A 331 23.98 -0.03 -4.76
N HIS A 332 24.82 0.85 -4.21
CA HIS A 332 25.68 0.53 -3.07
C HIS A 332 24.91 0.61 -1.75
N LYS A 333 25.26 -0.28 -0.82
CA LYS A 333 24.76 -0.22 0.56
C LYS A 333 25.63 0.77 1.32
N TYR A 334 25.07 1.44 2.33
CA TYR A 334 25.89 2.18 3.28
C TYR A 334 26.81 1.20 4.02
N GLU A 335 28.09 1.55 4.07
CA GLU A 335 29.11 0.84 4.83
C GLU A 335 29.55 1.77 5.95
N ALA A 336 29.37 1.31 7.19
CA ALA A 336 29.73 2.07 8.38
C ALA A 336 31.26 2.24 8.45
N PRO A 337 31.75 3.41 8.91
CA PRO A 337 33.16 3.54 9.23
C PRO A 337 33.53 2.59 10.38
N PRO A 338 34.78 2.09 10.43
CA PRO A 338 35.25 1.30 11.56
C PRO A 338 35.21 2.14 12.85
N VAL A 339 34.96 1.48 13.97
CA VAL A 339 34.95 2.11 15.30
C VAL A 339 36.34 2.70 15.58
N GLN A 340 36.35 3.92 16.11
CA GLN A 340 37.58 4.66 16.40
C GLN A 340 37.93 4.50 17.87
N VAL A 341 38.79 3.55 18.19
CA VAL A 341 39.23 3.26 19.56
C VAL A 341 40.73 3.42 19.62
N LEU A 342 41.22 4.03 20.70
CA LEU A 342 42.65 4.03 21.01
C LEU A 342 43.06 2.63 21.44
N LEU A 343 44.23 2.16 20.98
CA LEU A 343 44.79 0.92 21.48
C LEU A 343 45.30 1.12 22.92
N THR A 344 45.45 0.03 23.67
CA THR A 344 45.99 0.06 25.04
C THR A 344 47.36 0.73 25.13
N GLU A 345 48.22 0.53 24.12
CA GLU A 345 49.54 1.17 24.01
C GLU A 345 49.46 2.68 23.73
N GLU A 346 48.39 3.13 23.09
CA GLU A 346 48.19 4.53 22.71
C GLU A 346 47.54 5.35 23.83
N MET A 347 46.97 4.66 24.82
CA MET A 347 46.27 5.24 25.96
C MET A 347 47.28 5.67 27.04
N THR A 348 47.78 6.90 26.96
CA THR A 348 48.91 7.39 27.78
C THR A 348 48.54 8.42 28.85
N GLY A 349 47.24 8.74 29.02
CA GLY A 349 46.75 9.68 30.04
C GLY A 349 47.12 11.17 29.84
N SER A 350 48.15 11.49 29.03
CA SER A 350 48.50 12.87 28.60
C SER A 350 47.99 13.31 27.21
N LEU A 351 47.18 14.39 27.15
CA LEU A 351 46.62 14.97 25.90
C LEU A 351 47.70 15.36 24.89
N ARG A 352 48.92 15.66 25.35
CA ARG A 352 50.05 16.01 24.48
C ARG A 352 50.57 14.83 23.67
N LYS A 353 50.29 13.60 24.12
CA LYS A 353 50.70 12.34 23.49
C LYS A 353 49.57 11.72 22.67
N LEU A 354 48.40 12.36 22.60
CA LEU A 354 47.24 11.89 21.85
C LEU A 354 47.62 11.81 20.36
N LYS A 355 47.53 10.61 19.77
CA LYS A 355 47.67 10.44 18.33
C LYS A 355 46.45 11.01 17.63
N ALA A 356 46.65 11.92 16.68
CA ALA A 356 45.55 12.52 15.95
C ALA A 356 44.68 11.43 15.28
N CYS A 357 43.45 11.26 15.77
CA CYS A 357 42.45 10.38 15.20
C CYS A 357 41.58 11.13 14.18
N CYS A 358 41.05 10.38 13.22
CA CYS A 358 40.10 10.68 12.13
C CYS A 358 39.96 12.10 11.54
N THR A 359 39.64 12.15 10.25
CA THR A 359 39.20 13.39 9.61
C THR A 359 37.71 13.61 9.88
N LEU A 360 37.37 14.68 10.61
CA LEU A 360 35.97 15.10 10.85
C LEU A 360 35.15 15.20 9.55
N ALA A 361 35.79 15.60 8.45
CA ALA A 361 35.15 15.65 7.14
C ALA A 361 34.62 14.28 6.68
N ARG A 362 35.36 13.20 6.94
CA ARG A 362 34.96 11.84 6.59
C ARG A 362 33.80 11.36 7.45
N ASP A 363 33.79 11.69 8.73
CA ASP A 363 32.67 11.42 9.63
C ASP A 363 31.40 12.15 9.19
N ARG A 364 31.48 13.46 8.93
CA ARG A 364 30.35 14.24 8.40
C ARG A 364 29.83 13.71 7.07
N PHE A 365 30.72 13.33 6.16
CA PHE A 365 30.36 12.69 4.89
C PHE A 365 29.60 11.38 5.11
N LYS A 366 30.07 10.53 6.03
CA LYS A 366 29.39 9.28 6.40
C LYS A 366 28.06 9.51 7.12
N SER A 367 27.94 10.55 7.93
CA SER A 367 26.65 10.96 8.51
C SER A 367 25.64 11.38 7.43
N LEU A 368 26.07 12.09 6.38
CA LEU A 368 25.20 12.46 5.25
C LEU A 368 24.74 11.24 4.45
N GLU A 369 25.62 10.26 4.22
CA GLU A 369 25.25 8.98 3.61
C GLU A 369 24.28 8.19 4.49
N LYS A 370 24.56 8.10 5.80
CA LYS A 370 23.73 7.37 6.77
C LYS A 370 22.32 7.95 6.86
N ARG A 371 22.20 9.28 6.82
CA ARG A 371 20.92 10.00 6.79
C ARG A 371 20.18 9.91 5.46
N GLY A 372 20.79 9.36 4.40
CA GLY A 372 20.19 9.36 3.08
C GLY A 372 20.00 10.77 2.52
N ILE A 373 20.95 11.66 2.80
CA ILE A 373 21.08 12.93 2.08
C ILE A 373 21.99 12.71 0.86
N LEU A 374 23.08 11.98 1.07
CA LEU A 374 23.99 11.56 0.01
C LEU A 374 23.79 10.08 -0.32
N VAL A 375 23.95 9.72 -1.60
CA VAL A 375 23.93 8.32 -2.04
C VAL A 375 25.29 7.68 -1.74
N PRO A 376 25.34 6.50 -1.09
CA PRO A 376 26.59 5.77 -0.91
C PRO A 376 27.24 5.46 -2.27
N SER A 377 28.50 5.85 -2.41
CA SER A 377 29.29 5.65 -3.62
C SER A 377 30.55 4.84 -3.32
N LYS A 378 31.01 4.07 -4.30
CA LYS A 378 32.36 3.48 -4.26
C LYS A 378 33.31 4.44 -4.98
N ASN A 379 34.51 4.62 -4.42
CA ASN A 379 35.56 5.37 -5.11
C ASN A 379 35.91 4.66 -6.41
N ILE A 380 35.55 5.28 -7.53
CA ILE A 380 36.00 4.87 -8.86
C ILE A 380 37.43 5.39 -8.97
N ARG A 381 38.40 4.55 -8.64
CA ARG A 381 39.78 4.82 -9.05
C ARG A 381 39.78 4.69 -10.57
N ARG A 382 39.93 5.81 -11.26
CA ARG A 382 40.29 5.80 -12.68
C ARG A 382 41.73 5.29 -12.70
N ASN A 383 41.87 4.00 -13.02
CA ASN A 383 43.17 3.41 -13.32
C ASN A 383 43.72 3.99 -14.61
#